data_AF-A0A3M6ZZ01-F1
#
_entry.id   AF-A0A3M6ZZ01-F1
#
_cell.length_a   1.000
_cell.length_b   1.000
_cell.length_c   1.000
_cell.angle_alpha   90.00
_cell.angle_beta   90.00
_cell.angle_gamma   90.00
#
_symmetry.space_group_name_H-M   'P 1'
#
loop_
_entity.id
_entity.type
_entity.pdbx_description
1 polymer ?
#
loop_
_entity_poly.entity_id
_entity_poly.type
_entity_poly.pdbx_seq_one_letter_code
_entity_poly.pdbx_strand_id
1 'polypeptide(L)'
;ETDSGAAKLLATATRDADKSGPLLRGAHVQIGRFLAASVLTRVIGLEAYDIQHVQGGLTAGYRLQGEARTLVVAMMRGGEPLALGVSETFPRSAFLHARTSDDIKYTHLQDCDNVILCDSVVNNGTTMRDAIEHIKALKRDIVILVSACVVQEGSIAHGGLLREAAIRHGVKIVALRISNNRNTGKGSTDTGNRLFNTTFLQ
;
A
#
# COMPACT_ATOMS: atom_id res chain seq x y z
N GLU A 1 -11.38 7.41 -0.94
CA GLU A 1 -11.44 8.08 0.38
C GLU A 1 -10.73 9.45 0.39
N THR A 2 -10.42 10.06 -0.76
CA THR A 2 -9.40 11.11 -0.89
C THR A 2 -9.70 12.44 -0.21
N ASP A 3 -10.94 12.65 0.24
CA ASP A 3 -11.44 13.94 0.72
C ASP A 3 -12.21 13.86 2.05
N SER A 4 -12.23 12.68 2.69
CA SER A 4 -12.89 12.50 3.98
C SER A 4 -12.20 13.30 5.09
N GLY A 5 -12.94 13.61 6.17
CA GLY A 5 -12.36 14.25 7.35
C GLY A 5 -11.19 13.44 7.94
N ALA A 6 -11.33 12.11 7.99
CA ALA A 6 -10.27 11.20 8.40
C ALA A 6 -9.04 11.30 7.49
N ALA A 7 -9.23 11.32 6.16
CA ALA A 7 -8.12 11.46 5.21
C ALA A 7 -7.37 12.79 5.40
N LYS A 8 -8.07 13.90 5.64
CA LYS A 8 -7.46 15.21 5.91
C LYS A 8 -6.63 15.21 7.20
N LEU A 9 -7.15 14.63 8.28
CA LEU A 9 -6.44 14.51 9.56
C LEU A 9 -5.17 13.65 9.42
N LEU A 10 -5.30 12.48 8.80
CA LEU A 10 -4.18 11.56 8.58
C LEU A 10 -3.12 12.15 7.64
N ALA A 11 -3.54 12.82 6.56
CA ALA A 11 -2.63 13.46 5.61
C ALA A 11 -1.87 14.65 6.22
N THR A 12 -2.41 15.31 7.26
CA THR A 12 -1.74 16.43 7.93
C THR A 12 -0.42 15.98 8.55
N ALA A 13 -0.41 14.84 9.24
CA ALA A 13 0.78 14.32 9.90
C ALA A 13 1.92 13.94 8.95
N THR A 14 1.64 13.58 7.69
CA THR A 14 2.69 13.25 6.70
C THR A 14 3.24 14.46 5.95
N ARG A 15 2.54 15.61 6.05
CA ARG A 15 2.92 16.89 5.43
C ARG A 15 3.62 17.83 6.39
N ASP A 16 3.43 17.62 7.69
CA ASP A 16 4.11 18.36 8.75
C ASP A 16 5.63 18.21 8.61
N ALA A 17 6.33 19.34 8.48
CA ALA A 17 7.78 19.38 8.30
C ALA A 17 8.52 19.05 9.60
N ASP A 18 7.88 19.27 10.75
CA ASP A 18 8.43 18.96 12.07
C ASP A 18 8.40 17.45 12.37
N LYS A 19 7.74 16.66 11.51
CA LYS A 19 7.72 15.20 11.58
C LYS A 19 8.72 14.58 10.61
N SER A 20 9.65 13.83 11.17
CA SER A 20 10.66 13.03 10.47
C SER A 20 10.94 11.73 11.22
N GLY A 21 11.67 10.81 10.58
CA GLY A 21 12.12 9.56 11.17
C GLY A 21 10.96 8.72 11.74
N PRO A 22 11.09 8.21 12.98
CA PRO A 22 10.06 7.39 13.62
C PRO A 22 8.66 8.04 13.66
N LEU A 23 8.57 9.36 13.88
CA LEU A 23 7.28 10.06 13.95
C LEU A 23 6.57 10.06 12.59
N LEU A 24 7.33 10.30 11.51
CA LEU A 24 6.78 10.26 10.16
C LEU A 24 6.43 8.82 9.75
N ARG A 25 7.22 7.81 10.14
CA ARG A 25 6.89 6.40 9.92
C ARG A 25 5.58 6.03 10.64
N GLY A 26 5.42 6.43 11.89
CA GLY A 26 4.18 6.21 12.66
C GLY A 26 2.95 6.79 11.98
N ALA A 27 3.06 7.98 11.38
CA ALA A 27 1.96 8.57 10.60
C ALA A 27 1.59 7.73 9.36
N HIS A 28 2.59 7.18 8.65
CA HIS A 28 2.35 6.31 7.50
C HIS A 28 1.77 4.95 7.90
N VAL A 29 2.19 4.38 9.04
CA VAL A 29 1.59 3.17 9.62
C VAL A 29 0.11 3.40 9.93
N GLN A 30 -0.24 4.53 10.55
CA GLN A 30 -1.65 4.87 10.82
C GLN A 30 -2.48 4.99 9.54
N ILE A 31 -1.92 5.56 8.48
CA ILE A 31 -2.57 5.61 7.16
C ILE A 31 -2.75 4.20 6.59
N GLY A 32 -1.74 3.33 6.71
CA GLY A 32 -1.82 1.93 6.26
C GLY A 32 -2.96 1.19 6.92
N ARG A 33 -3.08 1.31 8.25
CA ARG A 33 -4.19 0.73 9.02
C ARG A 33 -5.55 1.27 8.58
N PHE A 34 -5.64 2.59 8.39
CA PHE A 34 -6.88 3.23 7.94
C PHE A 34 -7.32 2.75 6.56
N LEU A 35 -6.41 2.76 5.57
CA LEU A 35 -6.71 2.32 4.21
C LEU A 35 -7.06 0.83 4.18
N ALA A 36 -6.37 0.01 4.96
CA ALA A 36 -6.65 -1.41 5.09
C ALA A 36 -8.06 -1.66 5.63
N ALA A 37 -8.36 -1.16 6.83
CA ALA A 37 -9.63 -1.42 7.50
C ALA A 37 -10.83 -0.77 6.79
N SER A 38 -10.64 0.42 6.20
CA SER A 38 -11.75 1.22 5.67
C SER A 38 -11.98 1.04 4.17
N VAL A 39 -10.96 0.67 3.40
CA VAL A 39 -11.03 0.66 1.94
C VAL A 39 -10.73 -0.72 1.36
N LEU A 40 -9.61 -1.32 1.75
CA LEU A 40 -9.21 -2.63 1.19
C LEU A 40 -10.24 -3.71 1.53
N THR A 41 -10.83 -3.69 2.73
CA THR A 41 -11.93 -4.59 3.11
C THR A 41 -13.18 -4.43 2.25
N ARG A 42 -13.48 -3.24 1.71
CA ARG A 42 -14.61 -3.01 0.80
C ARG A 42 -14.30 -3.47 -0.63
N VAL A 43 -13.02 -3.50 -1.01
CA VAL A 43 -12.58 -3.91 -2.35
C VAL A 43 -12.40 -5.42 -2.43
N ILE A 44 -11.75 -6.03 -1.43
CA ILE A 44 -11.47 -7.47 -1.38
C ILE A 44 -12.62 -8.24 -0.73
N GLY A 45 -13.30 -7.65 0.25
CA GLY A 45 -14.31 -8.33 1.06
C GLY A 45 -13.75 -8.85 2.38
N LEU A 46 -14.68 -9.27 3.25
CA LEU A 46 -14.38 -9.95 4.50
C LEU A 46 -14.90 -11.38 4.44
N GLU A 47 -14.21 -12.29 5.14
CA GLU A 47 -14.71 -13.65 5.40
C GLU A 47 -14.92 -13.85 6.90
N ALA A 48 -15.99 -14.55 7.25
CA ALA A 48 -16.23 -14.99 8.61
C ALA A 48 -15.35 -16.20 8.93
N TYR A 49 -14.92 -16.31 10.19
CA TYR A 49 -14.23 -17.49 10.69
C TYR A 49 -14.55 -17.71 12.16
N ASP A 50 -14.41 -18.95 12.63
CA ASP A 50 -14.68 -19.28 14.02
C ASP A 50 -13.59 -18.71 14.94
N ILE A 51 -14.02 -18.02 15.99
CA ILE A 51 -13.17 -17.57 17.11
C ILE A 51 -13.70 -18.15 18.41
N GLN A 52 -12.79 -18.36 19.37
CA GLN A 52 -13.17 -18.67 20.74
C GLN A 52 -13.73 -17.40 21.38
N HIS A 53 -14.98 -17.45 21.81
CA HIS A 53 -15.60 -16.35 22.52
C HIS A 53 -15.12 -16.30 23.97
N VAL A 54 -14.95 -15.10 24.54
CA VAL A 54 -14.44 -14.92 25.92
C VAL A 54 -15.35 -15.54 26.99
N GLN A 55 -16.63 -15.77 26.69
CA GLN A 55 -17.59 -16.46 27.56
C GLN A 55 -17.66 -17.98 27.31
N GLY A 56 -16.76 -18.52 26.49
CA GLY A 56 -16.78 -19.91 26.03
C GLY A 56 -17.59 -20.10 24.74
N GLY A 57 -17.31 -21.20 24.03
CA GLY A 57 -17.93 -21.54 22.75
C GLY A 57 -17.30 -20.82 21.55
N LEU A 58 -17.77 -21.19 20.36
CA LEU A 58 -17.37 -20.56 19.11
C LEU A 58 -18.35 -19.43 18.74
N THR A 59 -17.81 -18.35 18.19
CA THR A 59 -18.60 -17.29 17.54
C THR A 59 -17.90 -16.83 16.26
N ALA A 60 -18.58 -16.02 15.44
CA ALA A 60 -18.01 -15.47 14.21
C ALA A 60 -17.08 -14.29 14.52
N GLY A 61 -15.81 -14.44 14.14
CA GLY A 61 -14.89 -13.33 13.88
C GLY A 61 -14.84 -13.00 12.39
N TYR A 62 -14.17 -11.92 12.03
CA TYR A 62 -14.01 -11.49 10.64
C TYR A 62 -12.56 -11.17 10.33
N ARG A 63 -12.17 -11.45 9.09
CA ARG A 63 -10.84 -11.17 8.57
C ARG A 63 -10.90 -10.87 7.08
N LEU A 64 -9.80 -10.43 6.47
CA LEU A 64 -9.78 -10.17 5.02
C LEU A 64 -10.10 -11.47 4.25
N GLN A 65 -10.90 -11.39 3.20
CA GLN A 65 -11.17 -12.57 2.37
C GLN A 65 -9.85 -13.08 1.77
N GLY A 66 -9.52 -14.35 2.01
CA GLY A 66 -8.25 -14.93 1.58
C GLY A 66 -7.02 -14.29 2.25
N GLU A 67 -7.11 -13.83 3.50
CA GLU A 67 -6.01 -13.12 4.18
C GLU A 67 -4.68 -13.89 4.15
N ALA A 68 -4.71 -15.20 4.43
CA ALA A 68 -3.52 -16.05 4.42
C ALA A 68 -2.94 -16.32 3.02
N ARG A 69 -3.70 -15.99 1.96
CA ARG A 69 -3.29 -16.06 0.55
C ARG A 69 -3.10 -14.65 -0.04
N THR A 70 -2.88 -13.67 0.83
CA THR A 70 -2.60 -12.28 0.45
C THR A 70 -1.14 -11.96 0.74
N LEU A 71 -0.45 -11.38 -0.24
CA LEU A 71 0.92 -10.89 -0.10
C LEU A 71 0.92 -9.36 -0.05
N VAL A 72 1.37 -8.78 1.06
CA VAL A 72 1.65 -7.35 1.19
C VAL A 72 3.08 -7.08 0.76
N VAL A 73 3.26 -6.25 -0.27
CA VAL A 73 4.57 -5.90 -0.81
C VAL A 73 4.89 -4.45 -0.48
N ALA A 74 5.92 -4.24 0.34
CA ALA A 74 6.50 -2.93 0.60
C ALA A 74 7.47 -2.53 -0.51
N MET A 75 7.10 -1.54 -1.33
CA MET A 75 8.02 -0.97 -2.32
C MET A 75 9.04 -0.08 -1.62
N MET A 76 10.28 -0.55 -1.58
CA MET A 76 11.32 0.03 -0.76
C MET A 76 11.88 1.32 -1.37
N ARG A 77 12.27 2.28 -0.55
CA ARG A 77 12.17 2.30 0.93
C ARG A 77 10.88 2.96 1.42
N GLY A 78 10.28 3.82 0.60
CA GLY A 78 9.17 4.69 0.99
C GLY A 78 7.91 3.93 1.41
N GLY A 79 7.65 2.76 0.83
CA GLY A 79 6.43 1.99 1.06
C GLY A 79 6.36 1.22 2.36
N GLU A 80 7.48 0.93 3.02
CA GLU A 80 7.52 0.04 4.20
C GLU A 80 6.59 0.49 5.34
N PRO A 81 6.62 1.75 5.82
CA PRO A 81 5.75 2.16 6.93
C PRO A 81 4.26 2.04 6.61
N LEU A 82 3.86 2.35 5.38
CA LEU A 82 2.48 2.16 4.93
C LEU A 82 2.12 0.66 4.91
N ALA A 83 3.00 -0.16 4.33
CA ALA A 83 2.82 -1.60 4.24
C ALA A 83 2.71 -2.26 5.61
N LEU A 84 3.53 -1.84 6.59
CA LEU A 84 3.45 -2.33 7.96
C LEU A 84 2.07 -2.09 8.57
N GLY A 85 1.49 -0.90 8.37
CA GLY A 85 0.13 -0.63 8.81
C GLY A 85 -0.93 -1.53 8.15
N VAL A 86 -0.75 -1.87 6.88
CA VAL A 86 -1.61 -2.85 6.19
C VAL A 86 -1.43 -4.25 6.79
N SER A 87 -0.19 -4.68 7.00
CA SER A 87 0.15 -6.00 7.56
C SER A 87 -0.35 -6.19 8.99
N GLU A 88 -0.28 -5.16 9.82
CA GLU A 88 -0.82 -5.18 11.18
C GLU A 88 -2.35 -5.29 11.20
N THR A 89 -3.01 -4.81 10.16
CA THR A 89 -4.47 -4.95 10.00
C THR A 89 -4.85 -6.34 9.49
N PHE A 90 -3.97 -6.97 8.70
CA PHE A 90 -4.14 -8.29 8.09
C PHE A 90 -3.04 -9.24 8.55
N PRO A 91 -3.00 -9.63 9.84
CA PRO A 91 -1.86 -10.30 10.45
C PRO A 91 -1.52 -11.68 9.87
N ARG A 92 -2.42 -12.30 9.09
CA ARG A 92 -2.16 -13.58 8.41
C ARG A 92 -1.56 -13.43 7.01
N SER A 93 -1.52 -12.21 6.47
CA SER A 93 -0.92 -11.94 5.17
C SER A 93 0.59 -12.13 5.21
N ALA A 94 1.18 -12.61 4.12
CA ALA A 94 2.62 -12.64 3.96
C ALA A 94 3.15 -11.22 3.69
N PHE A 95 4.40 -10.96 4.08
CA PHE A 95 5.03 -9.64 3.92
C PHE A 95 6.35 -9.74 3.14
N LEU A 96 6.49 -8.94 2.09
CA LEU A 96 7.69 -8.88 1.25
C LEU A 96 8.22 -7.45 1.15
N HIS A 97 9.51 -7.26 1.43
CA HIS A 97 10.23 -6.05 1.06
C HIS A 97 10.76 -6.19 -0.37
N ALA A 98 10.39 -5.30 -1.27
CA ALA A 98 10.83 -5.31 -2.66
C ALA A 98 11.44 -3.95 -3.03
N ARG A 99 12.70 -3.90 -3.44
CA ARG A 99 13.32 -2.68 -3.96
C ARG A 99 12.93 -2.43 -5.42
N THR A 100 12.78 -3.50 -6.17
CA THR A 100 12.40 -3.49 -7.59
C THR A 100 11.35 -4.57 -7.86
N SER A 101 10.75 -4.57 -9.05
CA SER A 101 9.84 -5.64 -9.48
C SER A 101 10.51 -7.02 -9.43
N ASP A 102 11.80 -7.10 -9.75
CA ASP A 102 12.56 -8.36 -9.87
C ASP A 102 12.73 -9.09 -8.53
N ASP A 103 12.58 -8.38 -7.41
CA ASP A 103 12.57 -8.98 -6.07
C ASP A 103 11.29 -9.82 -5.83
N ILE A 104 10.25 -9.60 -6.62
CA ILE A 104 9.00 -10.36 -6.58
C ILE A 104 9.14 -11.56 -7.51
N LYS A 105 9.18 -12.76 -6.93
CA LYS A 105 9.43 -14.02 -7.64
C LYS A 105 8.16 -14.85 -7.73
N TYR A 106 8.08 -15.73 -8.73
CA TYR A 106 6.96 -16.68 -8.87
C TYR A 106 6.72 -17.49 -7.58
N THR A 107 7.78 -17.91 -6.91
CA THR A 107 7.72 -18.66 -5.64
C THR A 107 7.05 -17.88 -4.51
N HIS A 108 7.08 -16.54 -4.54
CA HIS A 108 6.36 -15.71 -3.58
C HIS A 108 4.85 -15.65 -3.88
N LEU A 109 4.45 -15.92 -5.13
CA LEU A 109 3.09 -15.74 -5.64
C LEU A 109 2.31 -17.04 -5.79
N GLN A 110 2.97 -18.20 -5.73
CA GLN A 110 2.38 -19.49 -6.10
C GLN A 110 1.06 -19.76 -5.36
N ASP A 111 1.05 -19.50 -4.04
CA ASP A 111 -0.08 -19.76 -3.14
C ASP A 111 -0.90 -18.50 -2.82
N CYS A 112 -0.58 -17.38 -3.48
CA CYS A 112 -1.26 -16.12 -3.28
C CYS A 112 -2.39 -15.91 -4.30
N ASP A 113 -3.54 -15.46 -3.83
CA ASP A 113 -4.67 -14.98 -4.64
C ASP A 113 -4.59 -13.47 -4.83
N ASN A 114 -4.06 -12.76 -3.83
CA ASN A 114 -4.04 -11.30 -3.79
C ASN A 114 -2.62 -10.77 -3.56
N VAL A 115 -2.30 -9.65 -4.19
CA VAL A 115 -1.12 -8.83 -3.89
C VAL A 115 -1.56 -7.40 -3.58
N ILE A 116 -1.07 -6.85 -2.48
CA ILE A 116 -1.23 -5.45 -2.11
C ILE A 116 0.13 -4.76 -2.25
N LEU A 117 0.31 -4.00 -3.32
CA LEU A 117 1.51 -3.18 -3.56
C LEU A 117 1.40 -1.88 -2.79
N CYS A 118 2.32 -1.63 -1.86
CA CYS A 118 2.31 -0.48 -0.97
C CYS A 118 3.46 0.48 -1.30
N ASP A 119 3.13 1.74 -1.51
CA ASP A 119 4.11 2.83 -1.57
C ASP A 119 3.55 4.10 -0.94
N SER A 120 4.33 4.80 -0.13
CA SER A 120 3.89 6.04 0.50
C SER A 120 3.55 7.10 -0.54
N VAL A 121 4.34 7.21 -1.61
CA VAL A 121 4.13 8.22 -2.66
C VAL A 121 4.32 7.63 -4.04
N VAL A 122 3.22 7.52 -4.78
CA VAL A 122 3.26 7.22 -6.22
C VAL A 122 3.42 8.53 -6.99
N ASN A 123 4.61 8.74 -7.53
CA ASN A 123 4.93 9.91 -8.37
C ASN A 123 4.41 9.71 -9.80
N ASN A 124 5.27 9.38 -10.76
CA ASN A 124 4.87 9.19 -12.16
C ASN A 124 4.18 7.84 -12.44
N GLY A 125 4.16 6.93 -11.45
CA GLY A 125 3.56 5.60 -11.58
C GLY A 125 4.47 4.51 -12.15
N THR A 126 5.73 4.81 -12.51
CA THR A 126 6.66 3.84 -13.13
C THR A 126 6.84 2.60 -12.25
N THR A 127 7.23 2.78 -10.98
CA THR A 127 7.46 1.65 -10.04
C THR A 127 6.23 0.75 -9.90
N MET A 128 5.03 1.34 -9.83
CA MET A 128 3.79 0.59 -9.70
C MET A 128 3.44 -0.15 -11.00
N ARG A 129 3.56 0.52 -12.16
CA ARG A 129 3.37 -0.12 -13.47
C ARG A 129 4.29 -1.32 -13.61
N ASP A 130 5.58 -1.15 -13.36
CA ASP A 130 6.59 -2.20 -13.55
C ASP A 130 6.30 -3.39 -12.64
N ALA A 131 5.95 -3.15 -11.38
CA ALA A 131 5.55 -4.21 -10.46
C ALA A 131 4.26 -4.92 -10.91
N ILE A 132 3.24 -4.19 -11.37
CA ILE A 132 1.98 -4.78 -11.88
C ILE A 132 2.25 -5.67 -13.10
N GLU A 133 2.96 -5.16 -14.09
CA GLU A 133 3.28 -5.87 -15.33
C GLU A 133 4.10 -7.13 -15.04
N HIS A 134 5.11 -7.01 -14.16
CA HIS A 134 5.94 -8.12 -13.73
C HIS A 134 5.15 -9.20 -12.98
N ILE A 135 4.35 -8.82 -11.99
CA ILE A 135 3.49 -9.77 -11.25
C ILE A 135 2.54 -10.49 -12.20
N LYS A 136 1.91 -9.76 -13.14
CA LYS A 136 0.99 -10.35 -14.12
C LYS A 136 1.69 -11.27 -15.13
N ALA A 137 2.95 -11.01 -15.45
CA ALA A 137 3.76 -11.91 -16.25
C ALA A 137 4.11 -13.20 -15.50
N LEU A 138 4.34 -13.13 -14.19
CA LEU A 138 4.62 -14.29 -13.35
C LEU A 138 3.36 -15.12 -13.03
N LYS A 139 2.24 -14.47 -12.69
CA LYS A 139 0.96 -15.12 -12.35
C LYS A 139 -0.21 -14.27 -12.84
N ARG A 140 -0.82 -14.70 -13.96
CA ARG A 140 -1.85 -13.93 -14.68
C ARG A 140 -3.12 -13.65 -13.85
N ASP A 141 -3.56 -14.64 -13.10
CA ASP A 141 -4.88 -14.63 -12.44
C ASP A 141 -4.87 -13.98 -11.04
N ILE A 142 -3.72 -13.48 -10.58
CA ILE A 142 -3.59 -12.87 -9.27
C ILE A 142 -4.30 -11.50 -9.22
N VAL A 143 -5.03 -11.23 -8.15
CA VAL A 143 -5.67 -9.93 -7.93
C VAL A 143 -4.63 -8.97 -7.38
N ILE A 144 -4.51 -7.78 -7.98
CA ILE A 144 -3.55 -6.76 -7.54
C ILE A 144 -4.30 -5.52 -7.08
N LEU A 145 -3.88 -4.99 -5.94
CA LEU A 145 -4.30 -3.70 -5.41
C LEU A 145 -3.06 -2.84 -5.17
N VAL A 146 -3.14 -1.57 -5.54
CA VAL A 146 -2.14 -0.57 -5.16
C VAL A 146 -2.69 0.23 -3.98
N SER A 147 -1.91 0.34 -2.91
CA SER A 147 -2.21 1.15 -1.73
C SER A 147 -1.16 2.24 -1.58
N ALA A 148 -1.59 3.49 -1.48
CA ALA A 148 -0.68 4.61 -1.34
C ALA A 148 -1.19 5.72 -0.40
N CYS A 149 -0.27 6.40 0.30
CA CYS A 149 -0.66 7.63 0.99
C CYS A 149 -0.97 8.73 -0.01
N VAL A 150 -0.16 8.85 -1.06
CA VAL A 150 -0.30 9.92 -2.06
C VAL A 150 -0.13 9.33 -3.45
N VAL A 151 -1.05 9.67 -4.35
CA VAL A 151 -0.89 9.42 -5.78
C VAL A 151 -0.85 10.75 -6.50
N GLN A 152 0.16 10.98 -7.33
CA GLN A 152 0.22 12.17 -8.16
C GLN A 152 -0.80 12.06 -9.30
N GLU A 153 -1.58 13.12 -9.51
CA GLU A 153 -2.70 13.16 -10.45
C GLU A 153 -2.32 12.72 -11.87
N GLY A 154 -1.16 13.14 -12.37
CA GLY A 154 -0.66 12.77 -13.69
C GLY A 154 -0.38 11.28 -13.87
N SER A 155 -0.10 10.52 -12.80
CA SER A 155 0.04 9.05 -12.90
C SER A 155 -1.29 8.34 -13.10
N ILE A 156 -2.39 8.98 -12.69
CA ILE A 156 -3.75 8.45 -12.78
C ILE A 156 -4.66 9.26 -13.73
N ALA A 157 -4.11 10.23 -14.44
CA ALA A 157 -4.79 10.94 -15.52
C ALA A 157 -4.82 10.09 -16.79
N HIS A 158 -5.57 10.52 -17.81
CA HIS A 158 -5.55 9.88 -19.12
C HIS A 158 -4.11 9.83 -19.69
N GLY A 159 -3.66 8.65 -20.14
CA GLY A 159 -2.28 8.43 -20.57
C GLY A 159 -1.25 8.31 -19.43
N GLY A 160 -1.67 8.41 -18.17
CA GLY A 160 -0.83 8.20 -17.00
C GLY A 160 -0.42 6.74 -16.84
N LEU A 161 0.87 6.49 -16.54
CA LEU A 161 1.45 5.14 -16.54
C LEU A 161 0.71 4.16 -15.61
N LEU A 162 0.36 4.61 -14.40
CA LEU A 162 -0.33 3.76 -13.44
C LEU A 162 -1.78 3.50 -13.87
N ARG A 163 -2.50 4.51 -14.38
CA ARG A 163 -3.87 4.30 -14.89
C ARG A 163 -3.91 3.31 -16.03
N GLU A 164 -3.01 3.43 -17.01
CA GLU A 164 -2.99 2.54 -18.17
C GLU A 164 -2.68 1.09 -17.76
N ALA A 165 -1.72 0.90 -16.86
CA ALA A 165 -1.43 -0.43 -16.27
C ALA A 165 -2.65 -0.99 -15.52
N ALA A 166 -3.32 -0.14 -14.74
CA ALA A 166 -4.46 -0.56 -13.94
C ALA A 166 -5.66 -0.96 -14.78
N ILE A 167 -5.95 -0.21 -15.86
CA ILE A 167 -7.00 -0.58 -16.82
C ILE A 167 -6.66 -1.88 -17.52
N ARG A 168 -5.43 -2.00 -18.03
CA ARG A 168 -4.98 -3.19 -18.77
C ARG A 168 -5.08 -4.48 -17.94
N HIS A 169 -4.77 -4.39 -16.66
CA HIS A 169 -4.65 -5.57 -15.78
C HIS A 169 -5.77 -5.70 -14.73
N GLY A 170 -6.78 -4.82 -14.76
CA GLY A 170 -7.89 -4.82 -13.81
C GLY A 170 -7.49 -4.47 -12.38
N VAL A 171 -6.42 -3.68 -12.18
CA VAL A 171 -5.90 -3.31 -10.86
C VAL A 171 -6.74 -2.20 -10.25
N LYS A 172 -6.97 -2.28 -8.93
CA LYS A 172 -7.58 -1.20 -8.16
C LYS A 172 -6.52 -0.35 -7.47
N ILE A 173 -6.67 0.97 -7.55
CA ILE A 173 -5.77 1.94 -6.92
C ILE A 173 -6.51 2.56 -5.74
N VAL A 174 -5.93 2.42 -4.55
CA VAL A 174 -6.41 2.96 -3.29
C VAL A 174 -5.40 4.00 -2.82
N ALA A 175 -5.86 5.24 -2.66
CA ALA A 175 -5.04 6.33 -2.17
C ALA A 175 -5.73 7.08 -1.04
N LEU A 176 -4.95 7.53 -0.05
CA LEU A 176 -5.45 8.47 0.96
C LEU A 176 -5.70 9.86 0.35
N ARG A 177 -4.90 10.30 -0.61
CA ARG A 177 -5.11 11.57 -1.34
C ARG A 177 -4.52 11.55 -2.74
N ILE A 178 -5.07 12.42 -3.59
CA ILE A 178 -4.50 12.76 -4.90
C ILE A 178 -3.74 14.09 -4.77
N SER A 179 -2.59 14.19 -5.43
CA SER A 179 -1.76 15.40 -5.43
C SER A 179 -1.64 15.97 -6.84
N ASN A 180 -2.06 17.22 -7.04
CA ASN A 180 -1.80 17.99 -8.26
C ASN A 180 -0.33 18.44 -8.36
N ASN A 181 0.36 18.60 -7.23
CA ASN A 181 1.78 18.96 -7.21
C ASN A 181 2.65 17.83 -7.78
N ARG A 182 3.40 18.16 -8.83
CA ARG A 182 4.42 17.31 -9.45
C ARG A 182 5.73 17.44 -8.66
N ASN A 183 5.77 16.91 -7.44
CA ASN A 183 6.98 16.97 -6.64
C ASN A 183 7.92 15.81 -7.02
N THR A 184 9.03 16.10 -7.69
CA THR A 184 10.11 15.14 -7.93
C THR A 184 11.06 15.15 -6.74
N GLY A 185 10.56 14.86 -5.53
CA GLY A 185 11.30 15.04 -4.26
C GLY A 185 12.76 14.63 -4.40
N LYS A 186 13.67 15.61 -4.37
CA LYS A 186 15.13 15.43 -4.39
C LYS A 186 15.68 15.98 -3.08
N GLY A 187 16.64 15.29 -2.48
CA GLY A 187 17.29 15.77 -1.26
C GLY A 187 16.42 15.69 -0.01
N SER A 188 16.28 16.82 0.67
CA SER A 188 15.58 16.97 1.97
C SER A 188 14.07 16.72 1.91
N THR A 189 13.48 16.69 0.72
CA THR A 189 12.04 16.48 0.51
C THR A 189 11.67 15.07 0.07
N ASP A 190 12.66 14.21 -0.18
CA ASP A 190 12.43 12.79 -0.52
C ASP A 190 11.77 12.06 0.66
N THR A 191 10.67 11.35 0.37
CA THR A 191 9.89 10.65 1.40
C THR A 191 10.74 9.58 2.07
N GLY A 192 11.53 8.80 1.31
CA GLY A 192 12.42 7.79 1.89
C GLY A 192 13.41 8.41 2.87
N ASN A 193 14.08 9.48 2.47
CA ASN A 193 15.04 10.17 3.34
C ASN A 193 14.40 10.71 4.61
N ARG A 194 13.22 11.33 4.51
CA ARG A 194 12.50 11.85 5.68
C ARG A 194 12.02 10.73 6.60
N LEU A 195 11.62 9.58 6.06
CA LEU A 195 11.19 8.43 6.84
C LEU A 195 12.32 7.80 7.65
N PHE A 196 13.55 7.87 7.15
CA PHE A 196 14.71 7.19 7.77
C PHE A 196 15.80 8.15 8.27
N ASN A 197 15.55 9.47 8.25
CA ASN A 197 16.51 10.50 8.61
C ASN A 197 17.83 10.40 7.83
N THR A 198 17.77 10.07 6.52
CA THR A 198 18.96 9.85 5.69
C THR A 198 19.26 11.00 4.72
N THR A 199 18.77 12.21 4.99
CA THR A 199 18.98 13.37 4.11
C THR A 199 20.46 13.77 3.98
N PHE A 200 21.30 13.37 4.93
CA PHE A 200 22.75 13.62 4.95
C PHE A 200 23.59 12.46 4.39
N LEU A 201 22.98 11.32 4.03
CA LEU A 201 23.66 10.15 3.48
C LEU A 201 23.70 10.16 1.94
N GLN A 202 23.54 11.34 1.32
CA GLN A 202 23.46 11.50 -0.14
C GLN A 202 24.78 11.92 -0.75
#